data_AF-U1PTA9-F1
#
_entry.id   AF-U1PTA9-F1
#
_cell.length_a   1.000
_cell.length_b   1.000
_cell.length_c   1.000
_cell.angle_alpha   90.00
_cell.angle_beta   90.00
_cell.angle_gamma   90.00
#
_symmetry.space_group_name_H-M   'P 1'
#
loop_
_entity.id
_entity.type
_entity.pdbx_description
1 polymer ?
#
loop_
_entity_poly.entity_id
_entity_poly.type
_entity_poly.pdbx_seq_one_letter_code
_entity_poly.pdbx_strand_id
1 'polypeptide(L)'
;MCPNDSPSQKRDGAATAAQTPITTEQLQTDYAATIDALRHAPLPDARAEELVTACVDVQQRLDNDSVDSETALELVTVVAEAMADVRDATVVTDPPESRALDTGVPTDDYTLTPDERDETLGVLSSLLFTVAETPGVGRSAVPVEIVQ
;
A
#
# COMPACT_ATOMS: atom_id res chain seq x y z
N MET A 1 -21.62 17.42 58.55
CA MET A 1 -20.47 17.01 57.71
C MET A 1 -20.87 15.72 57.01
N CYS A 2 -21.15 15.78 55.71
CA CYS A 2 -21.53 14.61 54.91
C CYS A 2 -20.25 14.02 54.29
N PRO A 3 -19.93 12.73 54.45
CA PRO A 3 -18.94 12.10 53.60
C PRO A 3 -19.60 11.71 52.27
N ASN A 4 -19.19 12.37 51.20
CA ASN A 4 -19.42 11.87 49.84
C ASN A 4 -18.43 10.72 49.62
N ASP A 5 -18.94 9.49 49.67
CA ASP A 5 -18.24 8.30 49.20
C ASP A 5 -18.41 8.25 47.68
N SER A 6 -17.38 8.65 46.94
CA SER A 6 -17.34 8.51 45.48
C SER A 6 -16.58 7.22 45.17
N PRO A 7 -17.19 6.25 44.45
CA PRO A 7 -16.46 5.06 44.05
C PRO A 7 -15.39 5.48 43.03
N SER A 8 -14.13 5.30 43.41
CA SER A 8 -13.00 5.40 42.50
C SER A 8 -13.13 4.31 41.44
N GLN A 9 -13.67 4.69 40.28
CA GLN A 9 -13.71 3.87 39.09
C GLN A 9 -12.27 3.69 38.62
N LYS A 10 -11.64 2.58 39.03
CA LYS A 10 -10.45 2.06 38.35
C LYS A 10 -10.86 1.88 36.89
N ARG A 11 -10.25 2.68 36.02
CA ARG A 11 -10.34 2.49 34.57
C ARG A 11 -9.56 1.21 34.28
N ASP A 12 -10.25 0.08 34.43
CA ASP A 12 -9.78 -1.22 33.97
C ASP A 12 -9.37 -1.09 32.50
N GLY A 13 -8.26 -1.76 32.20
CA GLY A 13 -7.41 -1.54 31.04
C GLY A 13 -8.20 -1.27 29.77
N ALA A 14 -7.73 -0.27 29.02
CA ALA A 14 -7.95 -0.25 27.59
C ALA A 14 -7.64 -1.67 27.08
N ALA A 15 -8.68 -2.38 26.63
CA ALA A 15 -8.48 -3.56 25.84
C ALA A 15 -7.64 -3.09 24.65
N THR A 16 -6.35 -3.39 24.69
CA THR A 16 -5.56 -3.51 23.47
C THR A 16 -6.33 -4.55 22.69
N ALA A 17 -7.18 -4.11 21.76
CA ALA A 17 -7.76 -4.99 20.78
C ALA A 17 -6.55 -5.72 20.21
N ALA A 18 -6.43 -7.00 20.52
CA ALA A 18 -5.36 -7.82 19.97
C ALA A 18 -5.60 -7.75 18.46
N GLN A 19 -4.84 -6.89 17.79
CA GLN A 19 -4.81 -6.86 16.34
C GLN A 19 -4.32 -8.24 15.96
N THR A 20 -5.24 -9.06 15.44
CA THR A 20 -4.90 -10.36 14.93
C THR A 20 -3.80 -10.12 13.90
N PRO A 21 -2.59 -10.68 14.08
CA PRO A 21 -1.53 -10.48 13.12
C PRO A 21 -2.03 -10.97 11.76
N ILE A 22 -1.83 -10.15 10.73
CA ILE A 22 -2.18 -10.52 9.36
C ILE A 22 -1.44 -11.82 9.00
N THR A 23 -2.13 -12.74 8.33
CA THR A 23 -1.51 -13.99 7.90
C THR A 23 -0.83 -13.78 6.55
N THR A 24 0.18 -14.60 6.24
CA THR A 24 0.81 -14.61 4.91
C THR A 24 -0.22 -14.83 3.79
N GLU A 25 -1.17 -15.74 3.99
CA GLU A 25 -2.26 -16.03 3.04
C GLU A 25 -3.16 -14.80 2.80
N GLN A 26 -3.44 -14.01 3.85
CA GLN A 26 -4.20 -12.78 3.74
C GLN A 26 -3.40 -11.74 2.95
N LEU A 27 -2.12 -11.53 3.28
CA LEU A 27 -1.25 -10.62 2.53
C LEU A 27 -1.15 -11.00 1.05
N GLN A 28 -1.03 -12.29 0.74
CA GLN A 28 -1.01 -12.77 -0.64
C GLN A 28 -2.31 -12.43 -1.37
N THR A 29 -3.45 -12.61 -0.71
CA THR A 29 -4.76 -12.24 -1.25
C THR A 29 -4.85 -10.73 -1.49
N ASP A 30 -4.37 -9.92 -0.56
CA ASP A 30 -4.40 -8.46 -0.64
C ASP A 30 -3.48 -7.95 -1.76
N TYR A 31 -2.28 -8.52 -1.91
CA TYR A 31 -1.41 -8.24 -3.05
C TYR A 31 -2.06 -8.65 -4.38
N ALA A 32 -2.74 -9.80 -4.45
CA ALA A 32 -3.39 -10.25 -5.68
C ALA A 32 -4.54 -9.32 -6.09
N ALA A 33 -5.34 -8.89 -5.12
CA ALA A 33 -6.41 -7.91 -5.33
C ALA A 33 -5.83 -6.56 -5.77
N THR A 34 -4.72 -6.13 -5.17
CA THR A 34 -4.05 -4.87 -5.52
C THR A 34 -3.43 -4.93 -6.92
N ILE A 35 -2.83 -6.05 -7.32
CA ILE A 35 -2.32 -6.26 -8.69
C ILE A 35 -3.45 -6.15 -9.71
N ASP A 36 -4.61 -6.74 -9.42
CA ASP A 36 -5.77 -6.61 -10.30
C ASP A 36 -6.25 -5.15 -10.39
N ALA A 37 -6.36 -4.45 -9.26
CA ALA A 37 -6.73 -3.04 -9.23
C ALA A 37 -5.73 -2.16 -10.01
N LEU A 38 -4.42 -2.39 -9.86
CA LEU A 38 -3.37 -1.66 -10.58
C LEU A 38 -3.47 -1.80 -12.11
N ARG A 39 -3.89 -2.97 -12.60
CA ARG A 39 -4.07 -3.21 -14.05
C ARG A 39 -5.26 -2.45 -14.64
N HIS A 40 -6.20 -2.06 -13.81
CA HIS A 40 -7.38 -1.30 -14.21
C HIS A 40 -7.26 0.19 -13.86
N ALA A 41 -6.30 0.56 -13.01
CA ALA A 41 -6.05 1.94 -12.65
C ALA A 41 -5.52 2.74 -13.86
N PRO A 42 -5.94 4.00 -14.05
CA PRO A 42 -5.46 4.88 -15.11
C PRO A 42 -4.06 5.42 -14.78
N LEU A 43 -3.08 4.52 -14.68
CA LEU A 43 -1.66 4.82 -14.56
C LEU A 43 -1.00 4.84 -15.95
N PRO A 44 0.13 5.54 -16.13
CA PRO A 44 0.96 5.34 -17.31
C PRO A 44 1.38 3.87 -17.40
N ASP A 45 1.30 3.28 -18.60
CA ASP A 45 1.54 1.84 -18.80
C ASP A 45 2.85 1.35 -18.16
N ALA A 46 3.94 2.10 -18.38
CA ALA A 46 5.25 1.78 -17.80
C ALA A 46 5.22 1.74 -16.27
N ARG A 47 4.48 2.64 -15.62
CA ARG A 47 4.35 2.67 -14.16
C ARG A 47 3.47 1.54 -13.65
N ALA A 48 2.39 1.23 -14.35
CA ALA A 48 1.52 0.12 -14.02
C ALA A 48 2.28 -1.22 -14.10
N GLU A 49 3.05 -1.43 -15.17
CA GLU A 49 3.90 -2.61 -15.35
C GLU A 49 4.96 -2.75 -14.26
N GLU A 50 5.63 -1.66 -13.90
CA GLU A 50 6.65 -1.64 -12.85
C GLU A 50 6.04 -2.01 -11.49
N LEU A 51 4.92 -1.39 -11.11
CA LEU A 51 4.22 -1.68 -9.86
C LEU A 51 3.70 -3.12 -9.80
N VAL A 52 3.12 -3.62 -10.89
CA VAL A 52 2.66 -5.01 -10.97
C VAL A 52 3.83 -5.97 -10.81
N THR A 53 4.96 -5.69 -11.47
CA THR A 53 6.17 -6.52 -11.38
C THR A 53 6.71 -6.55 -9.94
N ALA A 54 6.80 -5.39 -9.30
CA ALA A 54 7.27 -5.29 -7.91
C ALA A 54 6.33 -6.01 -6.92
N CYS A 55 5.00 -5.88 -7.09
CA CYS A 55 4.03 -6.61 -6.26
C CYS A 55 4.13 -8.13 -6.44
N VAL A 56 4.29 -8.61 -7.68
CA VAL A 56 4.45 -10.04 -7.97
C VAL A 56 5.73 -10.58 -7.36
N ASP A 57 6.82 -9.82 -7.39
CA ASP A 57 8.07 -10.21 -6.77
C ASP A 57 7.96 -10.30 -5.23
N VAL A 58 7.28 -9.35 -4.58
CA VAL A 58 6.98 -9.43 -3.15
C VAL A 58 6.11 -10.66 -2.82
N GLN A 59 5.10 -10.97 -3.62
CA GLN A 59 4.30 -12.20 -3.44
C GLN A 59 5.16 -13.45 -3.50
N GLN A 60 6.06 -13.55 -4.48
CA GLN A 60 6.97 -14.70 -4.59
C GLN A 60 7.93 -14.78 -3.39
N ARG A 61 8.38 -13.64 -2.85
CA ARG A 61 9.23 -13.61 -1.67
C ARG A 61 8.46 -13.96 -0.39
N LEU A 62 7.18 -13.60 -0.29
CA LEU A 62 6.27 -14.03 0.77
C LEU A 62 6.06 -15.55 0.77
N ASP A 63 5.91 -16.17 -0.40
CA ASP A 63 5.83 -17.64 -0.53
C ASP A 63 7.08 -18.35 0.03
N ASN A 64 8.22 -17.65 0.06
CA ASN A 64 9.50 -18.16 0.53
C ASN A 64 9.91 -17.63 1.92
N ASP A 65 9.00 -16.95 2.65
CA ASP A 65 9.25 -16.31 3.96
C ASP A 65 10.48 -15.37 3.97
N SER A 66 10.71 -14.65 2.86
CA SER A 66 11.99 -13.99 2.56
C SER A 66 11.91 -12.51 2.21
N VAL A 67 10.78 -11.84 2.49
CA VAL A 67 10.69 -10.40 2.22
C VAL A 67 11.61 -9.63 3.17
N ASP A 68 12.69 -9.10 2.61
CA ASP A 68 13.63 -8.25 3.31
C ASP A 68 13.23 -6.76 3.23
N SER A 69 13.87 -5.94 4.06
CA SER A 69 13.55 -4.51 4.13
C SER A 69 13.95 -3.72 2.89
N GLU A 70 14.93 -4.20 2.10
CA GLU A 70 15.36 -3.53 0.86
C GLU A 70 14.27 -3.69 -0.20
N THR A 71 13.80 -4.91 -0.41
CA THR A 71 12.66 -5.24 -1.28
C THR A 71 11.43 -4.39 -0.96
N ALA A 72 11.06 -4.29 0.32
CA ALA A 72 9.91 -3.49 0.72
C ALA A 72 10.13 -1.99 0.49
N LEU A 73 11.35 -1.50 0.72
CA LEU A 73 11.70 -0.09 0.49
C LEU A 73 11.67 0.26 -1.01
N GLU A 74 12.13 -0.65 -1.88
CA GLU A 74 12.01 -0.50 -3.33
C GLU A 74 10.55 -0.36 -3.73
N LEU A 75 9.67 -1.26 -3.27
CA LEU A 75 8.24 -1.18 -3.57
C LEU A 75 7.62 0.12 -3.04
N VAL A 76 7.93 0.56 -1.81
CA VAL A 76 7.47 1.86 -1.27
C VAL A 76 7.94 3.02 -2.16
N THR A 77 9.16 2.94 -2.67
CA THR A 77 9.73 3.98 -3.55
C THR A 77 8.96 4.06 -4.86
N VAL A 78 8.73 2.93 -5.54
CA VAL A 78 7.95 2.89 -6.79
C VAL A 78 6.52 3.40 -6.56
N VAL A 79 5.90 3.05 -5.44
CA VAL A 79 4.56 3.57 -5.09
C VAL A 79 4.57 5.08 -4.84
N ALA A 80 5.60 5.60 -4.18
CA ALA A 80 5.74 7.02 -3.94
C ALA A 80 5.92 7.81 -5.24
N GLU A 81 6.69 7.28 -6.18
CA GLU A 81 6.83 7.85 -7.52
C GLU A 81 5.52 7.80 -8.29
N ALA A 82 4.79 6.68 -8.28
CA ALA A 82 3.47 6.58 -8.90
C ALA A 82 2.48 7.59 -8.31
N MET A 83 2.51 7.81 -6.99
CA MET A 83 1.67 8.82 -6.35
C MET A 83 2.08 10.25 -6.78
N ALA A 84 3.36 10.50 -7.02
CA ALA A 84 3.82 11.78 -7.55
C ALA A 84 3.31 11.97 -8.99
N ASP A 85 3.45 10.96 -9.85
CA ASP A 85 2.93 10.96 -11.21
C ASP A 85 1.44 11.30 -11.24
N VAL A 86 0.63 10.64 -10.39
CA VAL A 86 -0.83 10.87 -10.29
C VAL A 86 -1.19 12.27 -9.78
N ARG A 87 -0.35 12.83 -8.89
CA ARG A 87 -0.56 14.19 -8.37
C ARG A 87 -0.19 15.26 -9.38
N ASP A 88 0.82 15.01 -10.20
CA ASP A 88 1.30 15.91 -11.25
C ASP A 88 0.49 15.78 -12.55
N ALA A 89 -0.36 14.74 -12.65
CA ALA A 89 -1.29 14.55 -13.75
C ALA A 89 -2.18 15.78 -13.98
N THR A 90 -2.40 16.12 -15.24
CA THR A 90 -3.32 17.19 -15.61
C THR A 90 -4.75 16.75 -15.37
N VAL A 91 -5.47 17.48 -14.51
CA VAL A 91 -6.86 17.14 -14.20
C VAL A 91 -7.82 17.78 -15.20
N VAL A 92 -8.61 16.95 -15.88
CA VAL A 92 -9.59 17.36 -16.88
C VAL A 92 -11.02 17.03 -16.42
N THR A 93 -11.99 17.87 -16.77
CA THR A 93 -13.39 17.66 -16.40
C THR A 93 -14.14 16.73 -17.35
N ASP A 94 -13.59 16.49 -18.54
CA ASP A 94 -14.19 15.65 -19.58
C ASP A 94 -13.10 14.68 -20.07
N PRO A 95 -13.22 13.38 -19.81
CA PRO A 95 -12.23 12.41 -20.28
C PRO A 95 -12.30 12.30 -21.81
N PRO A 96 -11.19 12.04 -22.50
CA PRO A 96 -11.24 11.72 -23.92
C PRO A 96 -12.13 10.48 -24.16
N GLU A 97 -12.99 10.51 -25.18
CA GLU A 97 -14.00 9.47 -25.48
C GLU A 97 -13.43 8.05 -25.71
N SER A 98 -12.10 7.93 -25.86
CA SER A 98 -11.40 6.65 -25.80
C SER A 98 -9.96 6.84 -25.33
N ARG A 99 -9.63 6.27 -24.17
CA ARG A 99 -8.27 5.82 -23.86
C ARG A 99 -8.03 4.47 -24.54
N ALA A 100 -7.99 4.47 -25.87
CA ALA A 100 -7.63 3.27 -26.61
C ALA A 100 -6.11 3.08 -26.52
N LEU A 101 -5.69 1.84 -26.21
CA LEU A 101 -4.32 1.34 -26.30
C LEU A 101 -3.83 1.40 -27.76
N ASP A 102 -3.64 2.59 -28.32
CA ASP A 102 -3.05 2.72 -29.65
C ASP A 102 -1.54 2.58 -29.50
N THR A 103 -0.98 1.63 -30.24
CA THR A 103 0.43 1.20 -30.23
C THR A 103 1.37 2.26 -30.83
N GLY A 104 1.31 3.49 -30.32
CA GLY A 104 2.09 4.63 -30.75
C GLY A 104 2.64 5.38 -29.53
N VAL A 105 3.87 5.86 -29.67
CA VAL A 105 4.66 6.61 -28.67
C VAL A 105 3.77 7.48 -27.75
N PRO A 106 3.90 7.40 -26.42
CA PRO A 106 3.14 8.26 -25.53
C PRO A 106 3.56 9.71 -25.76
N THR A 107 2.70 10.47 -26.43
CA THR A 107 2.76 11.94 -26.44
C THR A 107 1.66 12.55 -25.58
N ASP A 108 0.82 11.72 -24.96
CA ASP A 108 -0.27 12.19 -24.12
C ASP A 108 0.29 12.71 -22.79
N ASP A 109 0.07 14.01 -22.55
CA ASP A 109 0.12 14.56 -21.20
C ASP A 109 -0.71 13.64 -20.30
N TYR A 110 -0.09 13.12 -19.23
CA TYR A 110 -0.77 12.22 -18.32
C TYR A 110 -1.97 12.95 -17.71
N THR A 111 -3.18 12.56 -18.14
CA THR A 111 -4.43 13.27 -17.84
C THR A 111 -5.45 12.38 -17.15
N LEU A 112 -6.06 12.91 -16.10
CA LEU A 112 -7.03 12.21 -15.26
C LEU A 112 -8.25 13.08 -15.03
N THR A 113 -9.41 12.45 -14.87
CA THR A 113 -10.54 13.10 -14.21
C THR A 113 -10.31 13.17 -12.70
N PRO A 114 -11.03 14.04 -11.96
CA PRO A 114 -10.94 14.06 -10.50
C PRO A 114 -11.22 12.69 -9.88
N ASP A 115 -12.24 11.98 -10.37
CA ASP A 115 -12.65 10.68 -9.84
C ASP A 115 -11.57 9.61 -10.09
N GLU A 116 -11.00 9.57 -11.29
CA GLU A 116 -9.91 8.65 -11.64
C GLU A 116 -8.64 8.88 -10.83
N ARG A 117 -8.31 10.16 -10.58
CA ARG A 117 -7.17 10.51 -9.74
C ARG A 117 -7.39 10.02 -8.32
N ASP A 118 -8.56 10.26 -7.76
CA ASP A 118 -8.89 9.88 -6.39
C ASP A 118 -8.96 8.35 -6.24
N GLU A 119 -9.53 7.64 -7.23
CA GLU A 119 -9.54 6.18 -7.29
C GLU A 119 -8.11 5.61 -7.39
N THR A 120 -7.28 6.15 -8.28
CA THR A 120 -5.88 5.70 -8.44
C THR A 120 -5.07 5.91 -7.16
N LEU A 121 -5.22 7.08 -6.52
CA LEU A 121 -4.59 7.33 -5.22
C LEU A 121 -5.11 6.38 -4.14
N GLY A 122 -6.39 5.99 -4.19
CA GLY A 122 -6.96 4.97 -3.31
C GLY A 122 -6.28 3.61 -3.47
N VAL A 123 -6.08 3.16 -4.71
CA VAL A 123 -5.37 1.91 -5.02
C VAL A 123 -3.92 1.97 -4.52
N LEU A 124 -3.19 3.04 -4.84
CA LEU A 124 -1.80 3.22 -4.41
C LEU A 124 -1.67 3.31 -2.89
N SER A 125 -2.63 3.96 -2.21
CA SER A 125 -2.66 4.01 -0.75
C SER A 125 -2.93 2.63 -0.15
N SER A 126 -3.81 1.85 -0.76
CA SER A 126 -4.10 0.48 -0.30
C SER A 126 -2.86 -0.39 -0.41
N LEU A 127 -2.11 -0.26 -1.51
CA LEU A 127 -0.82 -0.92 -1.68
C LEU A 127 0.19 -0.54 -0.58
N LEU A 128 0.32 0.74 -0.22
CA LEU A 128 1.21 1.14 0.89
C LEU A 128 0.83 0.48 2.22
N PHE A 129 -0.47 0.32 2.50
CA PHE A 129 -0.92 -0.39 3.70
C PHE A 129 -0.53 -1.86 3.65
N THR A 130 -0.78 -2.56 2.53
CA THR A 130 -0.37 -3.96 2.35
C THR A 130 1.15 -4.14 2.53
N VAL A 131 1.94 -3.21 2.00
CA VAL A 131 3.41 -3.22 2.17
C VAL A 131 3.80 -2.98 3.63
N ALA A 132 3.15 -2.06 4.33
CA ALA A 132 3.43 -1.79 5.74
C ALA A 132 3.07 -2.98 6.65
N GLU A 133 2.07 -3.78 6.25
CA GLU A 133 1.65 -4.99 6.96
C GLU A 133 2.54 -6.21 6.65
N THR A 134 3.43 -6.11 5.66
CA THR A 134 4.35 -7.19 5.28
C THR A 134 5.43 -7.42 6.34
N PRO A 135 5.59 -8.65 6.87
CA PRO A 135 6.62 -8.98 7.84
C PRO A 135 8.03 -8.71 7.29
N GLY A 136 8.92 -8.14 8.11
CA GLY A 136 10.28 -7.76 7.70
C GLY A 136 10.44 -6.28 7.39
N VAL A 137 9.34 -5.55 7.24
CA VAL A 137 9.32 -4.09 7.15
C VAL A 137 9.45 -3.49 8.56
N GLY A 138 10.55 -2.77 8.82
CA GLY A 138 10.74 -2.03 10.08
C GLY A 138 11.18 -2.84 11.31
N ARG A 139 11.42 -4.15 11.20
CA ARG A 139 12.06 -4.92 12.28
C ARG A 139 13.58 -4.75 12.20
N SER A 140 14.08 -3.69 12.84
CA SER A 140 15.49 -3.63 13.23
C SER A 140 15.80 -4.87 14.06
N ALA A 141 16.71 -5.72 13.57
CA ALA A 141 17.18 -6.87 14.33
C ALA A 141 17.74 -6.36 15.66
N VAL A 142 17.04 -6.62 16.77
CA VAL A 142 17.62 -6.40 18.10
C VAL A 142 18.58 -7.57 18.29
N PRO A 143 19.91 -7.34 18.36
CA PRO A 143 20.83 -8.42 18.65
C PRO A 143 20.51 -8.91 20.07
N VAL A 144 20.08 -10.16 20.19
CA VAL A 144 19.97 -10.83 21.49
C VAL A 144 21.40 -11.04 21.99
N GLU A 145 21.87 -10.15 22.85
CA GLU A 145 23.09 -10.35 23.61
C GLU A 145 22.82 -11.50 24.61
N ILE A 146 23.25 -12.70 24.25
CA ILE A 146 23.28 -13.85 25.17
C ILE A 146 24.41 -13.58 26.16
N VAL A 147 24.07 -13.08 27.34
CA VAL A 147 24.99 -13.04 28.48
C VAL A 147 25.12 -14.49 28.99
N GLN A 148 26.33 -15.06 28.82
CA GLN A 148 26.73 -16.34 29.40
C GLN A 148 27.03 -16.20 30.89
#